data_AF-A0A520HRM9-F1
#
_entry.id   AF-A0A520HRM9-F1
#
_cell.length_a   1.000
_cell.length_b   1.000
_cell.length_c   1.000
_cell.angle_alpha   90.00
_cell.angle_beta   90.00
_cell.angle_gamma   90.00
#
_symmetry.space_group_name_H-M   'P 1'
#
loop_
_entity.id
_entity.type
_entity.pdbx_description
1 polymer ?
#
loop_
_entity_poly.entity_id
_entity_poly.type
_entity_poly.pdbx_seq_one_letter_code
_entity_poly.pdbx_strand_id
1 'polypeptide(L)'
;MAAKSAFCLIAALLASAAPAIAQTSPRAASTDLALNAAGYYEAPAANVLVFSNWYDGLFADSKISGVEIIQQGERIATNGDVRLSSTPGQWDAIGRLIDRKVDAATGAITVTLEYPDYKWRYRVRSEKRGGAVAVSVILDQPVPAALAGKAGFNLEFLPAAYFHHSYMADGVSGAFPVYPADAMIQTPERNAASGRAEGPGAEPTAIARGSRFVLAPEDPARRVTIRSTAEVQLFDGRNQAQNGWFVLRSLLPAGRTGTVLEWTIQPNSVPGWLRPPVIAHSQLGYTPDAR
;
A
#
# COMPACT_ATOMS: atom_id res chain seq x y z
N MET A 1 0.61 -63.93 75.08
CA MET A 1 1.73 -63.90 74.11
C MET A 1 1.14 -64.24 72.75
N ALA A 2 0.74 -63.22 71.99
CA ALA A 2 1.44 -62.72 70.78
C ALA A 2 1.45 -63.79 69.65
N ALA A 3 0.42 -63.88 68.81
CA ALA A 3 0.12 -63.05 67.62
C ALA A 3 1.13 -63.21 66.47
N LYS A 4 0.66 -63.72 65.32
CA LYS A 4 1.13 -63.38 63.96
C LYS A 4 0.01 -63.73 62.95
N SER A 5 -0.72 -62.70 62.52
CA SER A 5 -1.62 -62.76 61.36
C SER A 5 -0.95 -61.99 60.21
N ALA A 6 -0.77 -62.66 59.07
CA ALA A 6 -0.28 -62.05 57.85
C ALA A 6 -1.45 -61.41 57.10
N PHE A 7 -1.36 -60.12 56.81
CA PHE A 7 -2.31 -59.39 55.97
C PHE A 7 -1.64 -59.12 54.62
N CYS A 8 -2.19 -59.72 53.55
CA CYS A 8 -1.90 -59.32 52.17
C CYS A 8 -2.79 -58.12 51.82
N LEU A 9 -2.19 -56.96 51.52
CA LEU A 9 -2.89 -55.84 50.89
C LEU A 9 -2.85 -56.02 49.37
N ILE A 10 -4.02 -56.19 48.74
CA ILE A 10 -4.21 -56.00 47.31
C ILE A 10 -4.63 -54.53 47.11
N ALA A 11 -3.79 -53.74 46.46
CA ALA A 11 -4.12 -52.37 46.07
C ALA A 11 -4.85 -52.40 44.71
N ALA A 12 -6.14 -52.04 44.71
CA ALA A 12 -6.91 -51.81 43.49
C ALA A 12 -6.70 -50.37 43.02
N LEU A 13 -6.03 -50.19 41.87
CA LEU A 13 -5.98 -48.90 41.17
C LEU A 13 -7.29 -48.67 40.41
N LEU A 14 -8.07 -47.69 40.85
CA LEU A 14 -9.19 -47.13 40.09
C LEU A 14 -8.64 -46.05 39.13
N ALA A 15 -8.55 -46.38 37.85
CA ALA A 15 -8.27 -45.42 36.79
C ALA A 15 -9.56 -44.66 36.44
N SER A 16 -9.66 -43.41 36.91
CA SER A 16 -10.71 -42.48 36.50
C SER A 16 -10.41 -41.97 35.08
N ALA A 17 -11.13 -42.48 34.08
CA ALA A 17 -11.11 -41.93 32.73
C ALA A 17 -11.88 -40.60 32.71
N ALA A 18 -11.15 -39.48 32.64
CA ALA A 18 -11.72 -38.18 32.36
C ALA A 18 -12.06 -38.08 30.85
N PRO A 19 -13.23 -37.55 30.46
CA PRO A 19 -13.54 -37.33 29.06
C PRO A 19 -12.62 -36.22 28.53
N ALA A 20 -11.81 -36.55 27.53
CA ALA A 20 -11.01 -35.58 26.79
C ALA A 20 -11.97 -34.67 25.99
N ILE A 21 -12.23 -33.47 26.50
CA ILE A 21 -12.86 -32.40 25.73
C ILE A 21 -11.86 -32.03 24.62
N ALA A 22 -12.17 -32.42 23.39
CA ALA A 22 -11.41 -31.99 22.22
C ALA A 22 -11.45 -30.46 22.16
N GLN A 23 -10.35 -29.82 22.54
CA GLN A 23 -10.15 -28.39 22.33
C GLN A 23 -10.13 -28.16 20.83
N THR A 24 -11.19 -27.56 20.29
CA THR A 24 -11.16 -27.02 18.94
C THR A 24 -10.10 -25.92 18.92
N SER A 25 -8.95 -26.20 18.31
CA SER A 25 -7.92 -25.17 18.09
C SER A 25 -8.60 -23.98 17.41
N PRO A 26 -8.44 -22.74 17.92
CA PRO A 26 -9.00 -21.58 17.25
C PRO A 26 -8.45 -21.55 15.83
N ARG A 27 -9.34 -21.50 14.83
CA ARG A 27 -8.97 -21.37 13.43
C ARG A 27 -8.11 -20.12 13.31
N ALA A 28 -6.89 -20.27 12.81
CA ALA A 28 -6.00 -19.14 12.57
C ALA A 28 -6.75 -18.11 11.72
N ALA A 29 -6.76 -16.86 12.19
CA ALA A 29 -7.44 -15.78 11.48
C ALA A 29 -6.80 -15.62 10.10
N SER A 30 -7.66 -15.53 9.07
CA SER A 30 -7.20 -15.42 7.69
C SER A 30 -6.42 -14.12 7.48
N THR A 31 -5.33 -14.21 6.72
CA THR A 31 -4.57 -13.05 6.22
C THR A 31 -5.02 -12.61 4.84
N ASP A 32 -6.06 -13.25 4.28
CA ASP A 32 -6.61 -12.89 2.99
C ASP A 32 -7.38 -11.57 3.06
N LEU A 33 -7.27 -10.77 2.00
CA LEU A 33 -8.02 -9.54 1.84
C LEU A 33 -9.46 -9.85 1.40
N ALA A 34 -10.41 -9.24 2.09
CA ALA A 34 -11.83 -9.26 1.75
C ALA A 34 -12.31 -7.86 1.39
N LEU A 35 -13.24 -7.75 0.43
CA LEU A 35 -13.94 -6.49 0.19
C LEU A 35 -14.98 -6.29 1.29
N ASN A 36 -14.94 -5.14 1.96
CA ASN A 36 -15.86 -4.84 3.06
C ASN A 36 -17.06 -3.99 2.62
N ALA A 37 -17.98 -3.75 3.55
CA ALA A 37 -19.19 -2.96 3.31
C ALA A 37 -18.90 -1.48 2.96
N ALA A 38 -17.75 -0.94 3.39
CA ALA A 38 -17.30 0.40 3.03
C ALA A 38 -16.65 0.46 1.64
N GLY A 39 -16.53 -0.68 0.95
CA GLY A 39 -16.06 -0.76 -0.43
C GLY A 39 -14.55 -0.65 -0.58
N TYR A 40 -13.75 -1.11 0.39
CA TYR A 40 -12.30 -1.28 0.26
C TYR A 40 -11.85 -2.67 0.72
N TYR A 41 -10.60 -3.05 0.43
CA TYR A 41 -10.07 -4.35 0.81
C TYR A 41 -9.49 -4.30 2.22
N GLU A 42 -9.84 -5.27 3.06
CA GLU A 42 -9.39 -5.38 4.44
C GLU A 42 -8.92 -6.80 4.79
N ALA A 43 -7.86 -6.85 5.59
CA ALA A 43 -7.36 -8.02 6.29
C ALA A 43 -6.94 -7.54 7.69
N PRO A 44 -6.64 -8.44 8.64
CA PRO A 44 -6.16 -8.04 9.96
C PRO A 44 -4.98 -7.06 9.86
N ALA A 45 -5.16 -5.85 10.41
CA ALA A 45 -4.17 -4.77 10.44
C ALA A 45 -3.64 -4.29 9.07
N ALA A 46 -4.35 -4.57 7.97
CA ALA A 46 -3.99 -4.12 6.64
C ALA A 46 -5.22 -3.74 5.81
N ASN A 47 -5.21 -2.56 5.20
CA ASN A 47 -6.26 -2.10 4.30
C ASN A 47 -5.65 -1.61 2.99
N VAL A 48 -6.32 -1.94 1.88
CA VAL A 48 -6.02 -1.37 0.56
C VAL A 48 -7.27 -0.64 0.07
N LEU A 49 -7.19 0.68 0.04
CA LEU A 49 -8.25 1.55 -0.44
C LEU A 49 -7.99 1.82 -1.92
N VAL A 50 -9.05 1.82 -2.72
CA VAL A 50 -8.96 2.08 -4.17
C VAL A 50 -9.95 3.19 -4.48
N PHE A 51 -9.43 4.41 -4.55
CA PHE A 51 -10.17 5.65 -4.76
C PHE A 51 -11.35 5.82 -3.79
N SER A 52 -11.18 5.37 -2.54
CA SER A 52 -12.19 5.51 -1.49
C SER A 52 -12.36 6.97 -1.02
N ASN A 53 -11.34 7.78 -1.28
CA ASN A 53 -11.27 9.21 -1.06
C ASN A 53 -10.99 9.91 -2.39
N TRP A 54 -11.30 11.20 -2.51
CA TRP A 54 -10.95 12.01 -3.70
C TRP A 54 -10.51 13.41 -3.30
N TYR A 55 -9.61 14.00 -4.10
CA TYR A 55 -9.12 15.37 -3.91
C TYR A 55 -10.24 16.39 -4.13
N ASP A 56 -10.18 17.53 -3.44
CA ASP A 56 -10.77 18.75 -4.00
C ASP A 56 -9.84 19.27 -5.11
N GLY A 57 -10.39 19.86 -6.17
CA GLY A 57 -9.66 20.10 -7.42
C GLY A 57 -8.51 21.12 -7.35
N LEU A 58 -8.24 21.72 -6.19
CA LEU A 58 -7.20 22.74 -6.02
C LEU A 58 -5.86 22.15 -5.55
N PHE A 59 -5.87 20.99 -4.88
CA PHE A 59 -4.67 20.41 -4.29
C PHE A 59 -4.49 18.93 -4.68
N ALA A 60 -3.98 18.73 -5.90
CA ALA A 60 -3.88 17.44 -6.58
C ALA A 60 -2.90 16.43 -5.93
N ASP A 61 -2.04 16.93 -5.04
CA ASP A 61 -1.08 16.15 -4.26
C ASP A 61 -1.40 16.12 -2.75
N SER A 62 -2.67 16.18 -2.38
CA SER A 62 -3.11 16.17 -0.98
C SER A 62 -2.71 14.90 -0.19
N LYS A 63 -2.14 13.87 -0.84
CA LYS A 63 -1.77 12.59 -0.23
C LYS A 63 -2.96 11.83 0.41
N ILE A 64 -4.15 11.94 -0.23
CA ILE A 64 -5.41 11.42 0.31
C ILE A 64 -6.27 10.63 -0.69
N SER A 65 -5.75 10.15 -1.83
CA SER A 65 -6.60 9.46 -2.82
C SER A 65 -5.79 8.50 -3.71
N GLY A 66 -6.41 7.98 -4.77
CA GLY A 66 -5.87 6.89 -5.59
C GLY A 66 -5.94 5.55 -4.86
N VAL A 67 -4.98 4.67 -5.17
CA VAL A 67 -4.71 3.48 -4.34
C VAL A 67 -3.95 3.93 -3.10
N GLU A 68 -4.43 3.51 -1.93
CA GLU A 68 -3.84 3.81 -0.63
C GLU A 68 -3.65 2.52 0.16
N ILE A 69 -2.61 2.49 1.00
CA ILE A 69 -2.34 1.37 1.91
C ILE A 69 -2.31 1.91 3.33
N ILE A 70 -3.09 1.28 4.20
CA ILE A 70 -3.01 1.46 5.65
C ILE A 70 -2.50 0.16 6.25
N GLN A 71 -1.39 0.20 6.98
CA GLN A 71 -0.91 -0.91 7.79
C GLN A 71 -0.83 -0.47 9.25
N GLN A 72 -1.36 -1.29 10.15
CA GLN A 72 -1.29 -1.05 11.60
C GLN A 72 -1.73 0.36 12.02
N GLY A 73 -2.79 0.87 11.40
CA GLY A 73 -3.39 2.17 11.71
C GLY A 73 -2.67 3.38 11.10
N GLU A 74 -1.62 3.17 10.29
CA GLU A 74 -0.91 4.24 9.60
C GLU A 74 -1.08 4.15 8.08
N ARG A 75 -1.38 5.28 7.43
CA ARG A 75 -1.35 5.39 5.97
C ARG A 75 0.09 5.46 5.51
N ILE A 76 0.55 4.39 4.88
CA ILE A 76 1.94 4.25 4.42
C ILE A 76 2.09 4.46 2.93
N ALA A 77 1.00 4.36 2.17
CA ALA A 77 0.99 4.63 0.74
C ALA A 77 -0.28 5.33 0.30
N THR A 78 -0.19 6.13 -0.77
CA THR A 78 -1.31 6.90 -1.34
C THR A 78 -1.00 7.28 -2.80
N ASN A 79 -1.86 8.08 -3.40
CA ASN A 79 -1.73 8.67 -4.72
C ASN A 79 -1.62 7.65 -5.86
N GLY A 80 -2.01 6.40 -5.62
CA GLY A 80 -1.87 5.32 -6.58
C GLY A 80 -2.74 5.48 -7.81
N ASP A 81 -2.19 5.99 -8.92
CA ASP A 81 -2.92 6.34 -10.14
C ASP A 81 -1.95 6.54 -11.32
N VAL A 82 -2.49 6.72 -12.53
CA VAL A 82 -1.73 7.18 -13.69
C VAL A 82 -1.33 8.65 -13.52
N ARG A 83 -0.02 8.90 -13.52
CA ARG A 83 0.61 10.23 -13.40
C ARG A 83 1.52 10.51 -14.59
N LEU A 84 1.66 11.79 -14.93
CA LEU A 84 2.45 12.24 -16.08
C LEU A 84 3.92 12.54 -15.74
N SER A 85 4.29 12.46 -14.46
CA SER A 85 5.66 12.68 -13.95
C SER A 85 6.09 11.51 -13.04
N SER A 86 7.40 11.23 -13.01
CA SER A 86 7.99 10.22 -12.15
C SER A 86 7.76 10.51 -10.67
N THR A 87 7.87 11.78 -10.29
CA THR A 87 7.63 12.28 -8.95
C THR A 87 6.77 13.53 -9.05
N PRO A 88 5.43 13.38 -9.12
CA PRO A 88 4.53 14.50 -9.32
C PRO A 88 4.67 15.53 -8.19
N GLY A 89 4.75 16.80 -8.57
CA GLY A 89 4.68 17.93 -7.66
C GLY A 89 3.25 18.32 -7.32
N GLN A 90 3.12 19.29 -6.42
CA GLN A 90 1.84 19.78 -5.89
C GLN A 90 0.83 20.23 -6.95
N TRP A 91 1.34 20.77 -8.06
CA TRP A 91 0.54 21.36 -9.13
C TRP A 91 0.54 20.53 -10.41
N ASP A 92 1.14 19.33 -10.37
CA ASP A 92 1.16 18.45 -11.54
C ASP A 92 -0.27 17.99 -11.87
N ALA A 93 -0.56 17.85 -13.17
CA ALA A 93 -1.85 17.38 -13.62
C ALA A 93 -2.13 15.96 -13.11
N ILE A 94 -3.39 15.72 -12.75
CA ILE A 94 -3.88 14.42 -12.27
C ILE A 94 -5.09 13.99 -13.09
N GLY A 95 -5.37 12.69 -13.10
CA GLY A 95 -6.60 12.19 -13.69
C GLY A 95 -7.81 12.79 -12.98
N ARG A 96 -8.77 13.30 -13.74
CA ARG A 96 -10.08 13.67 -13.22
C ARG A 96 -10.91 12.41 -13.02
N LEU A 97 -11.36 12.17 -11.79
CA LEU A 97 -12.29 11.08 -11.48
C LEU A 97 -13.62 11.30 -12.20
N ILE A 98 -14.07 10.31 -12.96
CA ILE A 98 -15.37 10.28 -13.62
C ILE A 98 -16.35 9.41 -12.84
N ASP A 99 -15.97 8.16 -12.57
CA ASP A 99 -16.77 7.29 -11.74
C ASP A 99 -15.93 6.28 -10.96
N ARG A 100 -16.56 5.72 -9.93
CA ARG A 100 -16.06 4.60 -9.14
C ARG A 100 -17.20 3.61 -8.95
N LYS A 101 -16.97 2.36 -9.33
CA LYS A 101 -17.93 1.25 -9.25
C LYS A 101 -17.35 0.13 -8.42
N VAL A 102 -18.09 -0.32 -7.42
CA VAL A 102 -17.76 -1.48 -6.58
C VAL A 102 -18.73 -2.61 -6.92
N ASP A 103 -18.21 -3.74 -7.36
CA ASP A 103 -18.97 -4.96 -7.60
C ASP A 103 -18.82 -5.90 -6.41
N ALA A 104 -19.87 -6.00 -5.60
CA ALA A 104 -19.87 -6.85 -4.41
C ALA A 104 -19.85 -8.35 -4.73
N ALA A 105 -20.34 -8.76 -5.91
CA ALA A 105 -20.39 -10.18 -6.29
C ALA A 105 -19.00 -10.71 -6.64
N THR A 106 -18.21 -9.92 -7.36
CA THR A 106 -16.84 -10.30 -7.76
C THR A 106 -15.78 -9.78 -6.79
N GLY A 107 -16.09 -8.75 -5.99
CA GLY A 107 -15.12 -8.03 -5.17
C GLY A 107 -14.27 -7.04 -5.96
N ALA A 108 -14.63 -6.74 -7.21
CA ALA A 108 -13.86 -5.84 -8.06
C ALA A 108 -14.22 -4.37 -7.81
N ILE A 109 -13.22 -3.48 -7.90
CA ILE A 109 -13.43 -2.04 -7.90
C ILE A 109 -12.93 -1.52 -9.26
N THR A 110 -13.76 -0.77 -9.98
CA THR A 110 -13.39 -0.15 -11.26
C THR A 110 -13.57 1.34 -11.16
N VAL A 111 -12.53 2.08 -11.52
CA VAL A 111 -12.48 3.53 -11.46
C VAL A 111 -12.18 4.07 -12.85
N THR A 112 -13.04 4.95 -13.35
CA THR A 112 -12.82 5.63 -14.63
C THR A 112 -12.29 7.02 -14.37
N LEU A 113 -11.16 7.33 -15.01
CA LEU A 113 -10.50 8.63 -14.91
C LEU A 113 -10.20 9.18 -16.30
N GLU A 114 -9.93 10.48 -16.37
CA GLU A 114 -9.55 11.11 -17.62
C GLU A 114 -8.55 12.25 -17.48
N TYR A 115 -7.74 12.45 -18.51
CA TYR A 115 -6.97 13.65 -18.73
C TYR A 115 -7.67 14.47 -19.84
N PRO A 116 -8.51 15.46 -19.47
CA PRO A 116 -9.42 16.12 -20.43
C PRO A 116 -8.68 16.90 -21.51
N ASP A 117 -7.56 17.54 -21.17
CA ASP A 117 -6.72 18.29 -22.13
C ASP A 117 -6.13 17.40 -23.23
N TYR A 118 -6.02 16.10 -22.95
CA TYR A 118 -5.55 15.09 -23.88
C TYR A 118 -6.69 14.26 -24.49
N LYS A 119 -7.95 14.56 -24.14
CA LYS A 119 -9.16 13.81 -24.52
C LYS A 119 -9.01 12.30 -24.28
N TRP A 120 -8.31 11.93 -23.21
CA TRP A 120 -7.89 10.57 -22.97
C TRP A 120 -8.49 10.03 -21.68
N ARG A 121 -9.15 8.87 -21.79
CA ARG A 121 -9.76 8.15 -20.66
C ARG A 121 -9.01 6.84 -20.42
N TYR A 122 -8.95 6.46 -19.15
CA TYR A 122 -8.39 5.19 -18.72
C TYR A 122 -9.18 4.66 -17.53
N ARG A 123 -9.00 3.37 -17.25
CA ARG A 123 -9.61 2.72 -16.10
C ARG A 123 -8.55 2.11 -15.21
N VAL A 124 -8.69 2.31 -13.91
CA VAL A 124 -7.96 1.54 -12.89
C VAL A 124 -8.93 0.52 -12.33
N ARG A 125 -8.59 -0.76 -12.42
CA ARG A 125 -9.42 -1.85 -11.93
C ARG A 125 -8.65 -2.66 -10.90
N SER A 126 -9.29 -3.02 -9.80
CA SER A 126 -8.67 -3.86 -8.77
C SER A 126 -9.51 -5.10 -8.45
N GLU A 127 -8.83 -6.17 -8.08
CA GLU A 127 -9.41 -7.45 -7.65
C GLU A 127 -8.60 -8.07 -6.51
N LYS A 128 -9.27 -8.78 -5.60
CA LYS A 128 -8.58 -9.55 -4.56
C LYS A 128 -7.82 -10.75 -5.14
N ARG A 129 -6.66 -11.05 -4.58
CA ARG A 129 -5.79 -12.20 -4.87
C ARG A 129 -5.21 -12.73 -3.55
N GLY A 130 -6.01 -13.46 -2.77
CA GLY A 130 -5.61 -13.90 -1.42
C GLY A 130 -5.30 -12.70 -0.52
N GLY A 131 -4.11 -12.67 0.10
CA GLY A 131 -3.61 -11.53 0.87
C GLY A 131 -3.14 -10.32 0.05
N ALA A 132 -3.37 -10.30 -1.27
CA ALA A 132 -2.96 -9.22 -2.17
C ALA A 132 -4.14 -8.64 -2.97
N VAL A 133 -3.91 -7.49 -3.60
CA VAL A 133 -4.82 -6.87 -4.58
C VAL A 133 -4.09 -6.77 -5.91
N ALA A 134 -4.66 -7.34 -6.97
CA ALA A 134 -4.25 -7.04 -8.33
C ALA A 134 -4.86 -5.69 -8.73
N VAL A 135 -4.05 -4.74 -9.18
CA VAL A 135 -4.44 -3.42 -9.69
C VAL A 135 -3.97 -3.32 -11.13
N SER A 136 -4.90 -3.15 -12.06
CA SER A 136 -4.65 -3.13 -13.49
C SER A 136 -5.04 -1.79 -14.10
N VAL A 137 -4.23 -1.30 -15.05
CA VAL A 137 -4.58 -0.14 -15.89
C VAL A 137 -5.12 -0.64 -17.22
N ILE A 138 -6.33 -0.21 -17.57
CA ILE A 138 -7.06 -0.63 -18.75
C ILE A 138 -7.29 0.58 -19.67
N LEU A 139 -6.91 0.43 -20.93
CA LEU A 139 -6.96 1.48 -21.94
C LEU A 139 -7.89 1.10 -23.10
N ASP A 140 -8.94 1.89 -23.31
CA ASP A 140 -9.79 1.76 -24.50
C ASP A 140 -9.15 2.41 -25.74
N GLN A 141 -8.33 3.43 -25.51
CA GLN A 141 -7.48 4.07 -26.50
C GLN A 141 -6.03 4.08 -26.02
N PRO A 142 -5.05 3.90 -26.93
CA PRO A 142 -3.65 3.90 -26.54
C PRO A 142 -3.26 5.22 -25.87
N VAL A 143 -2.17 5.18 -25.11
CA VAL A 143 -1.57 6.41 -24.54
C VAL A 143 -1.37 7.42 -25.68
N PRO A 144 -1.88 8.67 -25.56
CA PRO A 144 -1.69 9.71 -26.57
C PRO A 144 -0.21 9.93 -26.85
N ALA A 145 0.14 10.28 -28.09
CA ALA A 145 1.53 10.47 -28.49
C ALA A 145 2.27 11.50 -27.61
N ALA A 146 1.59 12.56 -27.18
CA ALA A 146 2.14 13.59 -26.29
C ALA A 146 2.45 13.08 -24.86
N LEU A 147 1.85 11.95 -24.46
CA LEU A 147 1.99 11.32 -23.15
C LEU A 147 2.83 10.04 -23.20
N ALA A 148 3.25 9.58 -24.38
CA ALA A 148 4.12 8.43 -24.52
C ALA A 148 5.46 8.67 -23.80
N GLY A 149 5.90 7.71 -22.99
CA GLY A 149 7.08 7.88 -22.12
C GLY A 149 6.85 8.75 -20.88
N LYS A 150 5.67 9.34 -20.71
CA LYS A 150 5.30 10.19 -19.56
C LYS A 150 4.16 9.60 -18.72
N ALA A 151 3.14 9.01 -19.32
CA ALA A 151 2.08 8.36 -18.57
C ALA A 151 2.59 7.08 -17.91
N GLY A 152 2.51 7.01 -16.59
CA GLY A 152 2.89 5.83 -15.81
C GLY A 152 1.99 5.67 -14.60
N PHE A 153 1.77 4.44 -14.16
CA PHE A 153 1.11 4.18 -12.88
C PHE A 153 2.13 4.39 -11.76
N ASN A 154 1.81 5.27 -10.82
CA ASN A 154 2.61 5.55 -9.64
C ASN A 154 1.91 4.99 -8.41
N LEU A 155 2.68 4.68 -7.36
CA LEU A 155 2.20 4.53 -5.98
C LEU A 155 3.23 5.17 -5.06
N GLU A 156 2.79 6.06 -4.19
CA GLU A 156 3.67 6.85 -3.35
C GLU A 156 3.68 6.33 -1.92
N PHE A 157 4.86 6.24 -1.30
CA PHE A 157 5.09 5.70 0.03
C PHE A 157 5.65 6.78 0.98
N LEU A 158 5.05 6.87 2.17
CA LEU A 158 5.36 7.88 3.18
C LEU A 158 6.82 7.77 3.63
N PRO A 159 7.66 8.80 3.44
CA PRO A 159 9.08 8.70 3.77
C PRO A 159 9.36 8.33 5.24
N ALA A 160 8.63 8.95 6.18
CA ALA A 160 8.78 8.67 7.61
C ALA A 160 8.46 7.20 8.00
N ALA A 161 7.66 6.50 7.20
CA ALA A 161 7.37 5.08 7.41
C ALA A 161 8.50 4.15 6.91
N TYR A 162 9.43 4.68 6.11
CA TYR A 162 10.48 3.90 5.44
C TYR A 162 11.91 4.39 5.67
N PHE A 163 12.10 5.51 6.37
CA PHE A 163 13.45 5.91 6.79
C PHE A 163 14.10 4.82 7.63
N HIS A 164 15.40 4.61 7.41
CA HIS A 164 16.18 3.54 8.04
C HIS A 164 15.73 2.11 7.70
N HIS A 165 14.83 1.94 6.72
CA HIS A 165 14.42 0.63 6.26
C HIS A 165 15.09 0.25 4.94
N SER A 166 15.14 -1.04 4.67
CA SER A 166 15.66 -1.61 3.43
C SER A 166 14.56 -1.81 2.39
N TYR A 167 14.96 -2.02 1.14
CA TYR A 167 14.10 -2.56 0.09
C TYR A 167 14.86 -3.65 -0.68
N MET A 168 14.12 -4.52 -1.37
CA MET A 168 14.67 -5.45 -2.35
C MET A 168 14.00 -5.24 -3.71
N ALA A 169 14.79 -5.08 -4.77
CA ALA A 169 14.34 -5.06 -6.16
C ALA A 169 14.90 -6.29 -6.88
N ASP A 170 14.04 -7.22 -7.29
CA ASP A 170 14.41 -8.50 -7.90
C ASP A 170 15.52 -9.27 -7.13
N GLY A 171 15.49 -9.18 -5.80
CA GLY A 171 16.46 -9.83 -4.91
C GLY A 171 17.68 -8.98 -4.56
N VAL A 172 17.93 -7.88 -5.27
CA VAL A 172 19.00 -6.92 -4.96
C VAL A 172 18.54 -6.00 -3.84
N SER A 173 19.28 -5.98 -2.75
CA SER A 173 18.97 -5.15 -1.58
C SER A 173 19.47 -3.71 -1.76
N GLY A 174 18.70 -2.76 -1.26
CA GLY A 174 19.06 -1.34 -1.13
C GLY A 174 18.45 -0.75 0.15
N ALA A 175 18.73 0.52 0.42
CA ALA A 175 18.21 1.22 1.58
C ALA A 175 17.48 2.48 1.17
N PHE A 176 16.38 2.80 1.85
CA PHE A 176 15.70 4.07 1.66
C PHE A 176 16.58 5.21 2.19
N PRO A 177 16.85 6.24 1.38
CA PRO A 177 17.76 7.30 1.77
C PRO A 177 17.10 8.20 2.82
N VAL A 178 17.84 8.57 3.87
CA VAL A 178 17.33 9.46 4.93
C VAL A 178 17.22 10.90 4.42
N TYR A 179 18.20 11.32 3.61
CA TYR A 179 18.18 12.57 2.85
C TYR A 179 17.68 12.33 1.43
N PRO A 180 17.21 13.35 0.70
CA PRO A 180 16.81 13.19 -0.69
C PRO A 180 17.93 12.56 -1.52
N ALA A 181 17.61 11.57 -2.36
CA ALA A 181 18.59 10.96 -3.25
C ALA A 181 19.21 12.02 -4.18
N ASP A 182 20.52 12.20 -4.20
CA ASP A 182 21.14 13.31 -4.93
C ASP A 182 21.14 13.15 -6.47
N ALA A 183 20.97 11.93 -6.98
CA ALA A 183 21.07 11.63 -8.40
C ALA A 183 19.86 12.15 -9.23
N MET A 184 20.11 13.21 -10.01
CA MET A 184 19.16 13.81 -10.95
C MET A 184 19.75 13.89 -12.36
N ILE A 185 18.90 13.94 -13.37
CA ILE A 185 19.28 14.21 -14.77
C ILE A 185 18.74 15.56 -15.21
N GLN A 186 19.58 16.35 -15.89
CA GLN A 186 19.17 17.63 -16.47
C GLN A 186 18.22 17.39 -17.64
N THR A 187 17.16 18.19 -17.74
CA THR A 187 16.21 18.19 -18.86
C THR A 187 16.21 19.55 -19.57
N PRO A 188 15.94 19.59 -20.88
CA PRO A 188 15.90 20.86 -21.62
C PRO A 188 14.75 21.75 -21.11
N GLU A 189 13.56 21.16 -20.93
CA GLU A 189 12.39 21.84 -20.39
C GLU A 189 12.26 21.60 -18.89
N ARG A 190 11.80 22.65 -18.20
CA ARG A 190 11.43 22.57 -16.79
C ARG A 190 10.02 22.01 -16.63
N ASN A 191 9.81 21.10 -15.68
CA ASN A 191 8.46 20.80 -15.21
C ASN A 191 7.91 22.03 -14.47
N ALA A 192 6.85 22.66 -14.98
CA ALA A 192 6.24 23.84 -14.37
C ALA A 192 5.73 23.58 -12.94
N ALA A 193 5.39 22.33 -12.62
CA ALA A 193 4.95 21.92 -11.28
C ALA A 193 6.11 21.56 -10.33
N SER A 194 7.38 21.59 -10.78
CA SER A 194 8.55 21.26 -9.95
C SER A 194 8.87 22.30 -8.87
N GLY A 195 8.15 23.43 -8.82
CA GLY A 195 8.42 24.53 -7.87
C GLY A 195 9.74 25.28 -8.13
N ARG A 196 10.53 24.88 -9.14
CA ARG A 196 11.77 25.56 -9.53
C ARG A 196 11.44 26.80 -10.36
N ALA A 197 11.90 27.97 -9.92
CA ALA A 197 11.64 29.24 -10.61
C ALA A 197 12.70 29.58 -11.68
N GLU A 198 13.92 29.07 -11.53
CA GLU A 198 15.08 29.44 -12.36
C GLU A 198 15.90 28.20 -12.78
N GLY A 199 16.66 28.32 -13.87
CA GLY A 199 17.54 27.28 -14.38
C GLY A 199 16.86 26.23 -15.29
N PRO A 200 17.67 25.30 -15.84
CA PRO A 200 17.17 24.18 -16.65
C PRO A 200 16.30 23.24 -15.81
N GLY A 201 15.52 22.39 -16.48
CA GLY A 201 14.80 21.33 -15.78
C GLY A 201 15.78 20.29 -15.21
N ALA A 202 15.32 19.60 -14.16
CA ALA A 202 16.02 18.46 -13.60
C ALA A 202 14.98 17.46 -13.10
N GLU A 203 15.16 16.18 -13.41
CA GLU A 203 14.27 15.10 -13.00
C GLU A 203 15.03 14.04 -12.18
N PRO A 204 14.42 13.44 -11.14
CA PRO A 204 15.08 12.42 -10.36
C PRO A 204 15.34 11.18 -11.20
N THR A 205 16.49 10.54 -10.95
CA THR A 205 16.78 9.23 -11.49
C THR A 205 16.23 8.14 -10.57
N ALA A 206 15.97 6.96 -11.13
CA ALA A 206 15.48 5.83 -10.34
C ALA A 206 16.60 5.29 -9.43
N ILE A 207 16.33 5.15 -8.13
CA ILE A 207 17.25 4.55 -7.16
C ILE A 207 17.33 3.02 -7.29
N ALA A 208 16.29 2.40 -7.84
CA ALA A 208 16.25 0.98 -8.14
C ALA A 208 15.26 0.67 -9.26
N ARG A 209 15.44 -0.48 -9.91
CA ARG A 209 14.58 -1.00 -10.98
C ARG A 209 14.37 -2.50 -10.77
N GLY A 210 13.20 -3.00 -11.14
CA GLY A 210 12.90 -4.43 -11.12
C GLY A 210 11.44 -4.75 -11.39
N SER A 211 11.11 -6.03 -11.50
CA SER A 211 9.73 -6.52 -11.68
C SER A 211 9.03 -6.84 -10.36
N ARG A 212 9.81 -7.07 -9.30
CA ARG A 212 9.35 -7.34 -7.94
C ARG A 212 10.08 -6.46 -6.93
N PHE A 213 9.31 -5.75 -6.11
CA PHE A 213 9.79 -5.00 -4.97
C PHE A 213 9.31 -5.62 -3.65
N VAL A 214 10.18 -5.66 -2.65
CA VAL A 214 9.81 -5.89 -1.25
C VAL A 214 10.31 -4.69 -0.46
N LEU A 215 9.41 -3.85 0.02
CA LEU A 215 9.74 -2.72 0.87
C LEU A 215 9.75 -3.18 2.33
N ALA A 216 10.72 -2.70 3.11
CA ALA A 216 10.89 -3.04 4.53
C ALA A 216 10.78 -4.55 4.82
N PRO A 217 11.56 -5.43 4.16
CA PRO A 217 11.50 -6.88 4.39
C PRO A 217 11.69 -7.26 5.87
N GLU A 218 12.48 -6.48 6.60
CA GLU A 218 12.79 -6.63 8.03
C GLU A 218 11.68 -6.17 8.99
N ASP A 219 10.76 -5.31 8.56
CA ASP A 219 9.69 -4.77 9.41
C ASP A 219 8.30 -5.24 8.93
N PRO A 220 7.69 -6.24 9.60
CA PRO A 220 6.34 -6.70 9.30
C PRO A 220 5.25 -5.60 9.35
N ALA A 221 5.47 -4.50 10.07
CA ALA A 221 4.52 -3.39 10.15
C ALA A 221 4.50 -2.52 8.89
N ARG A 222 5.61 -2.49 8.13
CA ARG A 222 5.81 -1.65 6.93
C ARG A 222 6.02 -2.47 5.65
N ARG A 223 6.07 -3.79 5.79
CA ARG A 223 6.36 -4.69 4.68
C ARG A 223 5.24 -4.69 3.65
N VAL A 224 5.58 -4.26 2.44
CA VAL A 224 4.73 -4.32 1.25
C VAL A 224 5.50 -5.00 0.12
N THR A 225 4.90 -6.00 -0.51
CA THR A 225 5.44 -6.62 -1.74
C THR A 225 4.65 -6.14 -2.95
N ILE A 226 5.37 -5.67 -3.97
CA ILE A 226 4.81 -5.33 -5.28
C ILE A 226 5.38 -6.31 -6.31
N ARG A 227 4.53 -6.85 -7.18
CA ARG A 227 4.93 -7.56 -8.40
C ARG A 227 4.24 -6.89 -9.58
N SER A 228 4.93 -6.73 -10.70
CA SER A 228 4.39 -6.04 -11.87
C SER A 228 4.60 -6.86 -13.13
N THR A 229 3.69 -6.71 -14.10
CA THR A 229 3.86 -7.23 -15.46
C THR A 229 4.82 -6.39 -16.31
N ALA A 230 5.31 -5.26 -15.79
CA ALA A 230 6.29 -4.37 -16.42
C ALA A 230 7.37 -3.95 -15.41
N GLU A 231 8.45 -3.31 -15.89
CA GLU A 231 9.47 -2.74 -15.00
C GLU A 231 8.82 -1.74 -14.03
N VAL A 232 9.19 -1.86 -12.75
CA VAL A 232 8.92 -0.89 -11.70
C VAL A 232 10.23 -0.17 -11.38
N GLN A 233 10.15 1.15 -11.26
CA GLN A 233 11.23 2.02 -10.87
C GLN A 233 10.91 2.63 -9.50
N LEU A 234 11.90 2.72 -8.62
CA LEU A 234 11.78 3.42 -7.35
C LEU A 234 12.46 4.79 -7.47
N PHE A 235 11.76 5.84 -7.08
CA PHE A 235 12.24 7.23 -7.07
C PHE A 235 12.11 7.86 -5.69
N ASP A 236 12.82 8.97 -5.49
CA ASP A 236 12.68 9.84 -4.34
C ASP A 236 12.06 11.18 -4.76
N GLY A 237 10.79 11.40 -4.43
CA GLY A 237 10.08 12.64 -4.76
C GLY A 237 10.60 13.86 -4.02
N ARG A 238 11.41 13.68 -2.96
CA ARG A 238 11.99 14.79 -2.21
C ARG A 238 13.01 15.61 -3.02
N ASN A 239 13.46 15.06 -4.14
CA ASN A 239 14.31 15.73 -5.12
C ASN A 239 13.58 16.86 -5.88
N GLN A 240 12.25 16.79 -5.93
CA GLN A 240 11.42 17.81 -6.55
C GLN A 240 10.77 18.75 -5.53
N ALA A 241 10.28 18.22 -4.39
CA ALA A 241 9.63 19.02 -3.37
C ALA A 241 9.88 18.46 -1.96
N GLN A 242 10.01 19.32 -0.95
CA GLN A 242 10.31 18.87 0.43
C GLN A 242 9.26 17.92 1.02
N ASN A 243 8.02 18.00 0.55
CA ASN A 243 6.90 17.13 0.93
C ASN A 243 6.76 15.89 0.02
N GLY A 244 7.69 15.66 -0.91
CA GLY A 244 7.68 14.53 -1.83
C GLY A 244 7.82 13.18 -1.12
N TRP A 245 7.24 12.14 -1.70
CA TRP A 245 7.23 10.78 -1.17
C TRP A 245 8.14 9.85 -1.99
N PHE A 246 8.43 8.65 -1.50
CA PHE A 246 9.07 7.63 -2.33
C PHE A 246 8.06 7.14 -3.36
N VAL A 247 8.45 6.99 -4.62
CA VAL A 247 7.50 6.64 -5.68
C VAL A 247 7.93 5.36 -6.36
N LEU A 248 7.09 4.33 -6.28
CA LEU A 248 7.16 3.21 -7.22
C LEU A 248 6.39 3.57 -8.48
N ARG A 249 6.95 3.26 -9.65
CA ARG A 249 6.35 3.63 -10.94
C ARG A 249 6.61 2.63 -12.05
N SER A 250 5.60 2.39 -12.87
CA SER A 250 5.72 1.70 -14.16
C SER A 250 5.18 2.58 -15.28
N LEU A 251 5.93 2.72 -16.37
CA LEU A 251 5.44 3.41 -17.57
C LEU A 251 4.39 2.59 -18.30
N LEU A 252 3.38 3.27 -18.84
CA LEU A 252 2.38 2.64 -19.70
C LEU A 252 2.95 2.49 -21.13
N PRO A 253 2.75 1.33 -21.79
CA PRO A 253 3.27 1.12 -23.14
C PRO A 253 2.51 1.98 -24.17
N ALA A 254 3.25 2.56 -25.11
CA ALA A 254 2.67 3.29 -26.24
C ALA A 254 1.97 2.33 -27.23
N GLY A 255 0.90 2.79 -27.87
CA GLY A 255 0.24 2.05 -28.96
C GLY A 255 -0.53 0.79 -28.54
N ARG A 256 -0.70 0.53 -27.24
CA ARG A 256 -1.40 -0.65 -26.71
C ARG A 256 -2.76 -0.27 -26.12
N THR A 257 -3.72 -1.19 -26.22
CA THR A 257 -5.06 -1.11 -25.61
C THR A 257 -5.36 -2.39 -24.80
N GLY A 258 -6.49 -2.40 -24.08
CA GLY A 258 -6.85 -3.46 -23.14
C GLY A 258 -6.15 -3.28 -21.80
N THR A 259 -5.93 -4.37 -21.07
CA THR A 259 -5.09 -4.35 -19.86
C THR A 259 -3.63 -4.18 -20.26
N VAL A 260 -3.06 -3.01 -19.98
CA VAL A 260 -1.69 -2.66 -20.39
C VAL A 260 -0.66 -2.75 -19.29
N LEU A 261 -1.11 -2.80 -18.03
CA LEU A 261 -0.28 -2.94 -16.84
C LEU A 261 -1.08 -3.64 -15.76
N GLU A 262 -0.44 -4.51 -14.99
CA GLU A 262 -1.01 -5.08 -13.76
C GLU A 262 0.07 -5.15 -12.68
N TRP A 263 -0.28 -4.64 -11.49
CA TRP A 263 0.49 -4.75 -10.27
C TRP A 263 -0.25 -5.65 -9.28
N THR A 264 0.43 -6.63 -8.68
CA THR A 264 -0.04 -7.31 -7.47
C THR A 264 0.58 -6.62 -6.26
N ILE A 265 -0.28 -6.00 -5.44
CA ILE A 265 0.09 -5.25 -4.24
C ILE A 265 -0.28 -6.07 -3.01
N GLN A 266 0.72 -6.45 -2.22
CA GLN A 266 0.54 -7.30 -1.05
C GLN A 266 1.10 -6.62 0.21
N PRO A 267 0.26 -5.89 0.97
CA PRO A 267 0.63 -5.46 2.31
C PRO A 267 0.71 -6.68 3.26
N ASN A 268 1.58 -6.61 4.26
CA ASN A 268 1.65 -7.62 5.30
C ASN A 268 0.47 -7.47 6.30
N SER A 269 -0.34 -8.52 6.44
CA SER A 269 -1.40 -8.62 7.44
C SER A 269 -0.86 -9.22 8.74
N VAL A 270 -1.31 -8.70 9.89
CA VAL A 270 -0.88 -9.17 11.22
C VAL A 270 -2.11 -9.49 12.07
N PRO A 271 -2.56 -10.76 12.09
CA PRO A 271 -3.66 -11.19 12.94
C PRO A 271 -3.41 -10.93 14.42
N GLY A 272 -4.44 -10.48 15.14
CA GLY A 272 -4.36 -10.18 16.56
C GLY A 272 -3.66 -8.86 16.91
N TRP A 273 -3.16 -8.11 15.92
CA TRP A 273 -2.65 -6.77 16.17
C TRP A 273 -3.78 -5.85 16.66
N LEU A 274 -3.47 -5.09 17.71
CA LEU A 274 -4.32 -4.03 18.25
C LEU A 274 -3.49 -2.75 18.30
N ARG A 275 -4.13 -1.63 17.96
CA ARG A 275 -3.51 -0.31 18.09
C ARG A 275 -3.17 -0.06 19.56
N PRO A 276 -1.97 0.45 19.90
CA PRO A 276 -1.70 0.95 21.24
C PRO A 276 -2.78 1.95 21.68
N PRO A 277 -3.31 1.83 22.91
CA PRO A 277 -4.34 2.74 23.37
C PRO A 277 -3.82 4.18 23.39
N VAL A 278 -4.59 5.11 22.82
CA VAL A 278 -4.34 6.54 22.99
C VAL A 278 -4.91 6.94 24.35
N ILE A 279 -4.07 6.91 25.38
CA ILE A 279 -4.45 7.35 26.72
C ILE A 279 -4.30 8.87 26.77
N ALA A 280 -5.41 9.58 26.53
CA ALA A 280 -5.46 11.02 26.73
C ALA A 280 -5.32 11.32 28.24
N HIS A 281 -4.38 12.19 28.61
CA HIS A 281 -4.31 12.73 29.96
C HIS A 281 -5.18 13.99 30.03
N SER A 282 -6.14 14.02 30.94
CA SER A 282 -6.88 15.25 31.24
C SER A 282 -5.91 16.26 31.88
N GLN A 283 -5.64 17.37 31.19
CA GLN A 283 -4.89 18.49 31.78
C GLN A 283 -5.70 19.21 32.87
N LEU A 284 -7.01 18.94 32.97
CA LEU A 284 -7.87 19.44 34.04
C LEU A 284 -7.72 18.64 35.35
N GLY A 285 -7.09 17.46 35.32
CA GLY A 285 -7.18 16.47 36.40
C GLY A 285 -8.51 15.69 36.38
N TYR A 286 -8.71 14.82 37.38
CA TYR A 286 -9.98 14.14 37.65
C TYR A 286 -10.86 15.05 38.49
N THR A 287 -11.86 15.68 37.87
CA THR A 287 -12.87 16.52 38.53
C THR A 287 -14.23 15.86 38.41
N PRO A 288 -14.59 14.91 39.29
CA PRO A 288 -15.86 14.19 39.22
C PRO A 288 -17.09 15.11 39.33
N ASP A 289 -16.91 16.35 39.80
CA ASP A 289 -17.97 17.35 39.98
C ASP A 289 -17.97 18.48 38.93
N ALA A 290 -17.10 18.42 37.90
CA ALA A 290 -17.13 19.42 36.82
C ALA A 290 -18.32 19.14 35.89
N ARG A 291 -19.39 19.91 36.09
CA ARG A 291 -20.52 20.04 35.18
C ARG A 291 -20.37 21.28 34.31
#